data_AF-A0A8C6AY86-F1
#
_entry.id   AF-A0A8C6AY86-F1
#
_cell.length_a   1.000
_cell.length_b   1.000
_cell.length_c   1.000
_cell.angle_alpha   90.00
_cell.angle_beta   90.00
_cell.angle_gamma   90.00
#
_symmetry.space_group_name_H-M   'P 1'
#
loop_
_entity.id
_entity.type
_entity.pdbx_description
1 polymer ?
#
loop_
_entity_poly.entity_id
_entity_poly.type
_entity_poly.pdbx_seq_one_letter_code
_entity_poly.pdbx_strand_id
1 'polypeptide(L)'
;MVSLTGPCVSGFLAFQEVPFLVDVVQWLRQKEPRLMPQVLFVDGNGVLHHRGFGVACHLGVLTYLSSIGVAKKLLQVDRLENNALHKEKIRLLKNSMSALFFLCTYYSKLSNVM
;
A
#
# COMPACT_ATOMS: atom_id res chain seq x y z
N MET A 1 -13.25 16.76 10.11
CA MET A 1 -14.04 16.21 8.98
C MET A 1 -13.28 16.53 7.71
N VAL A 2 -12.94 15.54 6.89
CA VAL A 2 -12.21 15.74 5.63
C VAL A 2 -13.19 15.57 4.47
N SER A 3 -13.16 16.45 3.47
CA SER A 3 -14.02 16.39 2.30
C SER A 3 -13.24 15.84 1.11
N LEU A 4 -13.72 14.75 0.50
CA LEU A 4 -13.12 14.19 -0.72
C LEU A 4 -13.78 14.83 -1.93
N THR A 5 -13.05 15.68 -2.65
CA THR A 5 -13.53 16.37 -3.84
C THR A 5 -13.07 15.63 -5.10
N GLY A 6 -13.92 14.79 -5.68
CA GLY A 6 -13.66 14.13 -6.97
C GLY A 6 -14.54 12.91 -7.24
N PRO A 7 -14.65 12.45 -8.51
CA PRO A 7 -15.42 11.25 -8.84
C PRO A 7 -14.75 9.98 -8.29
N CYS A 8 -15.52 9.14 -7.61
CA CYS A 8 -15.03 7.87 -7.07
C CYS A 8 -14.93 6.82 -8.18
N VAL A 9 -13.84 6.89 -8.94
CA VAL A 9 -13.53 5.90 -9.99
C VAL A 9 -12.71 4.77 -9.35
N SER A 10 -13.17 3.53 -9.53
CA SER A 10 -12.44 2.35 -9.04
C SER A 10 -11.00 2.33 -9.61
N GLY A 11 -10.02 2.13 -8.74
CA GLY A 11 -8.59 2.25 -9.08
C GLY A 11 -7.99 3.65 -8.94
N PHE A 12 -8.79 4.68 -8.65
CA PHE A 12 -8.33 6.05 -8.41
C PHE A 12 -8.61 6.57 -6.99
N LEU A 13 -9.10 5.71 -6.08
CA LEU A 13 -9.30 6.03 -4.66
C LEU A 13 -8.04 6.61 -4.01
N ALA A 14 -6.86 6.13 -4.41
CA ALA A 14 -5.59 6.66 -3.95
C ALA A 14 -5.41 8.16 -4.23
N PHE A 15 -5.96 8.71 -5.31
CA PHE A 15 -5.83 10.14 -5.63
C PHE A 15 -6.69 11.01 -4.71
N GLN A 16 -7.72 10.44 -4.10
CA GLN A 16 -8.57 11.15 -3.15
C GLN A 16 -8.00 11.09 -1.73
N GLU A 17 -7.50 9.92 -1.30
CA GLU A 17 -7.08 9.71 0.09
C GLU A 17 -5.64 10.16 0.36
N VAL A 18 -4.73 9.97 -0.59
CA VAL A 18 -3.29 10.19 -0.38
C VAL A 18 -2.94 11.64 -0.02
N PRO A 19 -3.52 12.69 -0.64
CA PRO A 19 -3.21 14.08 -0.25
C PRO A 19 -3.40 14.31 1.26
N PHE A 20 -4.51 13.83 1.81
CA PHE A 20 -4.80 13.98 3.25
C PHE A 20 -3.86 13.15 4.13
N LEU A 21 -3.47 11.95 3.68
CA LEU A 21 -2.50 11.13 4.40
C LEU A 21 -1.10 11.77 4.39
N VAL A 22 -0.71 12.41 3.29
CA VAL A 22 0.54 13.17 3.20
C VAL A 22 0.52 14.34 4.17
N ASP A 23 -0.58 15.09 4.24
CA ASP A 23 -0.74 16.21 5.19
C ASP A 23 -0.57 15.76 6.64
N VAL A 24 -1.15 14.61 7.01
CA VAL A 24 -1.00 14.03 8.36
C VAL A 24 0.46 13.65 8.64
N VAL A 25 1.15 13.02 7.70
CA VAL A 25 2.56 12.65 7.87
C VAL A 25 3.45 13.90 7.98
N GLN A 26 3.17 14.94 7.20
CA GLN A 26 3.89 16.21 7.28
C GLN A 26 3.64 16.93 8.61
N TRP A 27 2.39 16.95 9.08
CA TRP A 27 2.03 17.51 10.38
C TRP A 27 2.76 16.78 11.51
N LEU A 28 2.79 15.45 11.48
CA LEU A 28 3.52 14.65 12.48
C LEU A 28 5.03 14.95 12.44
N ARG A 29 5.60 15.04 11.24
CA ARG A 29 7.01 15.40 11.05
C ARG A 29 7.36 16.75 11.65
N GLN A 30 6.45 17.72 11.59
CA GLN A 30 6.66 19.06 12.16
C GLN A 30 6.42 19.10 13.68
N LYS A 31 5.40 18.40 14.17
CA LYS A 31 5.00 18.46 15.59
C LYS A 31 5.85 17.57 16.49
N GLU A 32 6.09 16.33 16.09
CA GLU A 32 6.84 15.36 16.89
C GLU A 32 7.77 14.52 15.98
N PRO A 33 8.89 15.10 15.50
CA PRO A 33 9.82 14.41 14.61
C PRO A 33 10.36 13.09 15.18
N ARG A 34 10.48 13.00 16.51
CA ARG A 34 10.97 11.81 17.22
C ARG A 34 10.03 10.61 17.13
N LEU A 35 8.76 10.84 16.83
CA LEU A 35 7.73 9.80 16.69
C LEU A 35 7.49 9.41 15.23
N MET A 36 8.34 9.88 14.30
CA MET A 36 8.18 9.54 12.89
C MET A 36 8.33 8.02 12.67
N PRO A 37 7.34 7.38 12.03
CA PRO A 37 7.40 5.95 11.79
C PRO A 37 8.47 5.61 10.76
N GLN A 38 9.18 4.50 10.97
CA GLN A 38 10.11 3.96 9.98
C GLN A 38 9.37 3.26 8.83
N VAL A 39 8.17 2.76 9.10
CA VAL A 39 7.31 2.07 8.13
C VAL A 39 5.84 2.44 8.33
N LEU A 40 5.13 2.64 7.23
CA LEU A 40 3.70 2.89 7.18
C LEU A 40 2.96 1.61 6.78
N PHE A 41 1.96 1.21 7.56
CA PHE A 41 0.98 0.20 7.14
C PHE A 41 -0.25 0.91 6.62
N VAL A 42 -0.59 0.67 5.35
CA VAL A 42 -1.68 1.36 4.66
C VAL A 42 -2.76 0.33 4.34
N ASP A 43 -4.00 0.59 4.76
CA ASP A 43 -5.14 -0.28 4.40
C ASP A 43 -5.47 -0.09 2.92
N GLY A 44 -4.92 -0.96 2.08
CA GLY A 44 -5.02 -0.86 0.63
C GLY A 44 -3.88 -1.53 -0.09
N ASN A 45 -3.90 -1.43 -1.42
CA ASN A 45 -2.91 -2.08 -2.27
C ASN A 45 -1.64 -1.24 -2.44
N GLY A 46 -0.50 -1.92 -2.58
CA GLY A 46 0.75 -1.36 -3.06
C GLY A 46 0.96 -1.64 -4.54
N VAL A 47 2.00 -2.42 -4.87
CA VAL A 47 2.31 -2.82 -6.26
C VAL A 47 1.22 -3.70 -6.87
N LEU A 48 0.47 -4.42 -6.04
CA LEU A 48 -0.67 -5.22 -6.46
C LEU A 48 -1.88 -4.33 -6.84
N HIS A 49 -1.74 -3.57 -7.93
CA HIS A 49 -2.71 -2.61 -8.44
C HIS A 49 -2.79 -2.72 -9.97
N HIS A 50 -3.90 -2.31 -10.59
CA HIS A 50 -4.10 -2.39 -12.05
C HIS A 50 -2.97 -1.74 -12.87
N ARG A 51 -2.28 -0.77 -12.26
CA ARG A 51 -1.17 -0.02 -12.86
C ARG A 51 0.16 -0.22 -12.13
N GLY A 52 0.28 -1.21 -11.25
CA GLY A 52 1.48 -1.40 -10.43
C GLY A 52 1.70 -0.33 -9.35
N PHE A 53 0.76 0.61 -9.17
CA PHE A 53 0.91 1.79 -8.31
C PHE A 53 -0.38 2.07 -7.53
N GLY A 54 -0.55 1.38 -6.39
CA GLY A 54 -1.66 1.57 -5.47
C GLY A 54 -1.42 2.64 -4.41
N VAL A 55 -2.37 2.79 -3.48
CA VAL A 55 -2.36 3.81 -2.42
C VAL A 55 -1.11 3.76 -1.55
N ALA A 56 -0.62 2.57 -1.19
CA ALA A 56 0.57 2.44 -0.36
C ALA A 56 1.82 2.96 -1.09
N CYS A 57 2.00 2.57 -2.36
CA CYS A 57 3.10 3.06 -3.19
C CYS A 57 3.04 4.57 -3.39
N HIS A 58 1.86 5.11 -3.67
CA HIS A 58 1.67 6.54 -3.86
C HIS A 58 2.03 7.34 -2.61
N LEU A 59 1.56 6.89 -1.43
CA LEU A 59 1.91 7.52 -0.16
C LEU A 59 3.41 7.41 0.15
N GLY A 60 4.01 6.23 -0.03
CA GLY A 60 5.43 6.01 0.24
C GLY A 60 6.34 6.92 -0.59
N VAL A 61 6.03 7.07 -1.88
CA VAL A 61 6.80 7.95 -2.78
C VAL A 61 6.68 9.42 -2.36
N LEU A 62 5.48 9.91 -2.03
CA LEU A 62 5.29 11.31 -1.65
C LEU A 62 5.85 11.66 -0.26
N THR A 63 5.86 10.69 0.66
CA THR A 63 6.33 10.91 2.04
C THR A 63 7.80 10.55 2.25
N TYR A 64 8.41 9.86 1.29
CA TYR A 64 9.75 9.24 1.36
C TYR A 64 9.88 8.20 2.49
N LEU A 65 8.76 7.60 2.91
CA LEU A 65 8.71 6.56 3.94
C LEU A 65 8.49 5.19 3.32
N SER A 66 9.03 4.16 3.97
CA SER A 66 8.71 2.79 3.61
C SER A 66 7.22 2.53 3.87
N SER A 67 6.51 1.96 2.91
CA SER A 67 5.06 1.76 2.99
C SER A 67 4.67 0.34 2.58
N ILE A 68 3.83 -0.32 3.37
CA ILE A 68 3.31 -1.66 3.14
C ILE A 68 1.79 -1.56 2.97
N GLY A 69 1.30 -2.01 1.83
CA GLY A 69 -0.14 -2.13 1.57
C GLY A 69 -0.69 -3.42 2.17
N VAL A 70 -1.65 -3.28 3.08
CA VAL A 70 -2.36 -4.39 3.74
C VAL A 70 -3.79 -4.41 3.24
N ALA A 71 -4.04 -5.15 2.15
CA ALA A 71 -5.36 -5.25 1.56
C ALA A 71 -6.15 -6.42 2.14
N LYS A 72 -7.41 -6.18 2.50
CA LYS A 72 -8.34 -7.21 3.04
C LYS A 72 -8.96 -8.09 1.95
N LYS A 73 -8.91 -7.65 0.69
CA LYS A 73 -9.45 -8.37 -0.48
C LYS A 73 -8.36 -8.49 -1.54
N LEU A 74 -8.28 -9.64 -2.20
CA LEU A 74 -7.42 -9.82 -3.36
C LEU A 74 -7.92 -8.94 -4.50
N LEU A 75 -7.05 -8.06 -5.00
CA LEU A 75 -7.26 -7.39 -6.26
C LEU A 75 -6.86 -8.35 -7.40
N GLN A 76 -7.80 -8.63 -8.31
CA GLN A 76 -7.57 -9.56 -9.40
C GLN A 76 -6.84 -8.87 -10.56
N VAL A 77 -5.51 -8.81 -10.43
CA VAL A 77 -4.58 -8.22 -11.41
C VAL A 77 -3.41 -9.17 -11.64
N ASP A 78 -2.68 -9.01 -12.73
CA ASP A 78 -1.51 -9.86 -13.06
C ASP A 78 -1.81 -11.36 -13.01
N ARG A 79 -2.95 -11.77 -13.58
CA ARG A 79 -3.43 -13.18 -13.62
C ARG A 79 -3.68 -13.79 -12.23
N LEU A 80 -3.76 -12.98 -11.19
CA LEU A 80 -4.23 -13.41 -9.88
C LEU A 80 -5.74 -13.43 -9.90
N GLU A 81 -6.32 -14.61 -10.00
CA GLU A 81 -7.76 -14.81 -9.96
C GLU A 81 -8.16 -15.45 -8.62
N ASN A 82 -9.35 -15.10 -8.12
CA ASN A 82 -9.87 -15.65 -6.87
C ASN A 82 -10.49 -17.04 -7.08
N ASN A 83 -9.68 -17.97 -7.59
CA ASN A 83 -10.11 -19.32 -7.98
C ASN A 83 -9.81 -20.33 -6.87
N ALA A 84 -10.35 -21.54 -6.99
CA ALA A 84 -10.15 -22.63 -6.02
C ALA A 84 -8.65 -22.90 -5.73
N LEU A 85 -7.80 -22.83 -6.76
CA LEU A 85 -6.34 -22.95 -6.63
C LEU A 85 -5.71 -21.83 -5.79
N HIS A 86 -6.20 -20.60 -5.92
CA HIS A 86 -5.71 -19.48 -5.12
C HIS A 86 -6.13 -19.64 -3.64
N LYS A 87 -7.37 -20.09 -3.41
CA LYS A 87 -7.87 -20.38 -2.06
C LYS A 87 -7.10 -21.52 -1.40
N GLU A 88 -6.73 -22.56 -2.16
CA GLU A 88 -5.92 -23.66 -1.65
C GLU A 88 -4.48 -23.22 -1.33
N LYS A 89 -3.85 -22.40 -2.18
CA LYS A 89 -2.55 -21.78 -1.86
C LYS A 89 -2.63 -20.92 -0.59
N ILE A 90 -3.67 -20.11 -0.42
CA ILE A 90 -3.88 -19.34 0.83
C ILE A 90 -4.03 -20.29 2.03
N ARG A 91 -4.79 -21.38 1.89
CA ARG A 91 -4.99 -22.36 2.95
C ARG A 91 -3.67 -23.01 3.36
N LEU A 92 -2.83 -23.40 2.39
CA LEU A 92 -1.50 -23.94 2.63
C LEU A 92 -0.59 -22.91 3.33
N LEU A 93 -0.59 -21.66 2.87
CA LEU A 93 0.17 -20.56 3.46
C LEU A 93 -0.31 -20.16 4.87
N LYS A 94 -1.57 -20.41 5.22
CA LYS A 94 -2.09 -20.22 6.59
C LYS A 94 -1.65 -21.33 7.54
N ASN A 95 -1.39 -22.54 7.02
CA ASN A 95 -1.00 -23.70 7.80
C ASN A 95 0.51 -23.78 8.02
N SER A 96 1.32 -23.29 7.07
CA SER A 96 2.73 -22.98 7.30
C SER A 96 2.80 -21.60 7.96
N MET A 97 3.38 -21.47 9.14
CA MET A 97 3.48 -20.22 9.92
C MET A 97 4.46 -19.18 9.30
N SER A 98 4.34 -18.97 7.99
CA SER A 98 5.07 -18.01 7.18
C SER A 98 4.05 -17.33 6.26
N ALA A 99 3.16 -16.55 6.87
CA ALA A 99 2.42 -15.52 6.14
C ALA A 99 3.44 -14.44 5.74
N LEU A 100 4.28 -14.79 4.76
CA LEU A 100 5.24 -13.89 4.16
C LEU A 100 4.40 -12.87 3.41
N PHE A 101 4.19 -11.75 4.12
CA PHE A 101 3.73 -10.48 3.63
C PHE A 101 4.14 -10.33 2.17
N PHE A 102 3.20 -9.94 1.31
CA PHE A 102 3.47 -9.48 -0.04
C PHE A 102 4.24 -8.15 0.07
N LEU A 103 5.51 -8.28 0.48
CA LEU A 103 6.46 -7.22 0.74
C LEU A 103 7.03 -6.87 -0.63
N CYS A 104 6.36 -5.98 -1.35
CA CYS A 104 7.01 -5.32 -2.47
C CYS A 104 7.52 -3.97 -2.01
N THR A 105 8.77 -4.02 -1.55
CA THR A 105 9.70 -2.91 -1.33
C THR A 105 9.90 -2.15 -2.64
N TYR A 106 9.21 -1.01 -2.79
CA TYR A 106 9.62 0.00 -3.79
C TYR A 106 10.97 0.64 -3.43
N TYR A 107 11.43 0.45 -2.18
CA TYR A 107 12.72 0.98 -1.69
C TYR A 107 13.95 0.30 -2.31
N SER A 108 13.86 -0.97 -2.73
CA SER A 108 15.04 -1.68 -3.27
C SER A 108 15.40 -1.32 -4.72
N LYS A 109 14.54 -0.57 -5.42
CA LYS A 109 14.75 -0.16 -6.82
C LYS A 109 15.28 1.27 -6.97
N LEU A 110 15.13 2.11 -5.94
CA LEU A 110 15.71 3.47 -5.93
C LEU A 110 17.13 3.49 -5.36
N SER A 111 17.51 2.55 -4.49
CA SER A 111 18.89 2.43 -3.97
C SER A 111 19.90 1.84 -4.96
N ASN A 112 19.46 1.46 -6.17
CA ASN A 112 20.30 0.93 -7.26
C ASN A 112 20.35 1.89 -8.48
N VAL A 113 19.81 3.10 -8.34
CA VAL A 113 19.77 4.14 -9.39
C VAL A 113 20.32 5.49 -8.85
N MET A 114 21.13 5.45 -7.79
CA MET A 114 22.03 6.54 -7.39
C MET A 114 23.45 6.02 -7.27
#